data_AF-A0A959FQ25-F1
#
_entry.id   AF-A0A959FQ25-F1
#
_cell.length_a   1.000
_cell.length_b   1.000
_cell.length_c   1.000
_cell.angle_alpha   90.00
_cell.angle_beta   90.00
_cell.angle_gamma   90.00
#
_symmetry.space_group_name_H-M   'P 1'
#
loop_
_entity.id
_entity.type
_entity.pdbx_description
1 polymer ?
#
loop_
_entity_poly.entity_id
_entity_poly.type
_entity_poly.pdbx_seq_one_letter_code
_entity_poly.pdbx_strand_id
1 'polypeptide(L)'
;MLRPFFLLLLSASLSWTLQGQITAERQSMSEGVYEGLQIRIPDLDDKTVGDVWGNFTKDYYDARSRYDRRSQEYQAEGAEIPAIGQGENVNLYMTASEVNNGTLVTVWFKFGDAYVSHDQFPDRYLEAEKVMMQFALECGKEKTRQDIDQMEKDLRDMERDLDRLAREKERYEQDIKKAEEAIRQAQASIEENVQAQGAAQEQIKQQQELIEATRRKLNDL
;
A
#
# COMPACT_ATOMS: atom_id res chain seq x y z
N MET A 1 6.70 -20.31 31.67
CA MET A 1 6.10 -19.38 30.72
C MET A 1 7.17 -18.96 29.72
N LEU A 2 7.21 -19.57 28.53
CA LEU A 2 8.03 -19.11 27.41
C LEU A 2 7.17 -19.21 26.15
N ARG A 3 6.99 -18.10 25.44
CA ARG A 3 6.46 -18.08 24.08
C ARG A 3 7.64 -17.95 23.12
N PRO A 4 7.81 -18.84 22.14
CA PRO A 4 8.81 -18.65 21.11
C PRO A 4 8.29 -17.60 20.12
N PHE A 5 9.08 -16.55 19.92
CA PHE A 5 8.89 -15.55 18.89
C PHE A 5 9.20 -16.22 17.54
N PHE A 6 8.16 -16.49 16.74
CA PHE A 6 8.30 -17.11 15.42
C PHE A 6 8.72 -16.00 14.44
N LEU A 7 10.03 -15.90 14.18
CA LEU A 7 10.59 -15.06 13.12
C LEU A 7 10.24 -15.68 11.77
N LEU A 8 9.24 -15.12 11.10
CA LEU A 8 8.81 -15.51 9.76
C LEU A 8 9.70 -14.74 8.76
N LEU A 9 10.79 -15.36 8.33
CA LEU A 9 11.71 -14.85 7.32
C LEU A 9 11.07 -15.11 5.94
N LEU A 10 10.29 -14.14 5.46
CA LEU A 10 9.72 -14.18 4.11
C LEU A 10 10.75 -13.62 3.11
N SER A 11 11.75 -14.41 2.76
CA SER A 11 12.64 -14.10 1.64
C SER A 11 11.94 -14.48 0.32
N ALA A 12 10.97 -13.67 -0.09
CA ALA A 12 10.47 -13.68 -1.46
C ALA A 12 11.44 -12.84 -2.30
N SER A 13 12.52 -13.45 -2.78
CA SER A 13 13.30 -12.89 -3.86
C SER A 13 12.42 -12.90 -5.11
N LEU A 14 11.73 -11.78 -5.35
CA LEU A 14 11.10 -11.47 -6.62
C LEU A 14 12.23 -11.29 -7.65
N SER A 15 12.62 -12.39 -8.28
CA SER A 15 13.43 -12.34 -9.49
C SER A 15 12.55 -11.78 -10.59
N TRP A 16 12.69 -10.48 -10.87
CA TRP A 16 12.03 -9.85 -12.00
C TRP A 16 12.67 -10.38 -13.27
N THR A 17 12.15 -11.48 -13.80
CA THR A 17 12.42 -11.85 -15.18
C THR A 17 11.57 -10.94 -16.05
N LEU A 18 12.13 -9.81 -16.48
CA LEU A 18 11.62 -9.02 -17.60
C LEU A 18 11.76 -9.87 -18.87
N GLN A 19 10.87 -10.85 -19.04
CA GLN A 19 10.64 -11.57 -20.29
C GLN A 19 9.58 -10.82 -21.10
N GLY A 20 9.83 -9.54 -21.38
CA GLY A 20 9.12 -8.84 -22.44
C GLY A 20 9.85 -9.15 -23.75
N GLN A 21 9.42 -10.18 -24.48
CA GLN A 21 9.90 -10.34 -25.85
C GLN A 21 9.40 -9.14 -26.65
N ILE A 22 10.33 -8.38 -27.26
CA ILE A 22 9.95 -7.35 -28.20
C ILE A 22 9.46 -8.04 -29.47
N THR A 23 8.27 -7.68 -29.91
CA THR A 23 7.67 -8.20 -31.15
C THR A 23 7.35 -7.04 -32.08
N ALA A 24 7.56 -7.22 -33.37
CA ALA A 24 7.18 -6.25 -34.38
C ALA A 24 5.85 -6.64 -35.02
N GLU A 25 4.93 -5.68 -35.15
CA GLU A 25 3.67 -5.90 -35.85
C GLU A 25 3.33 -4.67 -36.71
N ARG A 26 2.84 -4.90 -37.94
CA ARG A 26 2.28 -3.82 -38.75
C ARG A 26 0.91 -3.43 -38.20
N GLN A 27 0.80 -2.19 -37.74
CA GLN A 27 -0.40 -1.66 -37.09
C GLN A 27 -0.72 -0.27 -37.61
N SER A 28 -2.00 0.11 -37.51
CA SER A 28 -2.46 1.46 -37.84
C SER A 28 -2.11 2.42 -36.71
N MET A 29 -1.67 3.61 -37.07
CA MET A 29 -1.47 4.77 -36.20
C MET A 29 -1.79 6.06 -36.97
N SER A 30 -1.68 7.23 -36.33
CA SER A 30 -2.13 8.53 -36.85
C SER A 30 -1.59 8.94 -38.22
N GLU A 31 -0.39 8.46 -38.60
CA GLU A 31 0.24 8.75 -39.90
C GLU A 31 0.11 7.62 -40.93
N GLY A 32 -0.53 6.49 -40.58
CA GLY A 32 -0.76 5.37 -41.50
C GLY A 32 -0.48 3.99 -40.90
N VAL A 33 -0.11 3.02 -41.74
CA VAL A 33 0.12 1.63 -41.32
C VAL A 33 1.59 1.27 -41.46
N TYR A 34 2.28 1.14 -40.32
CA TYR A 34 3.71 0.88 -40.25
C TYR A 34 4.02 -0.18 -39.20
N GLU A 35 5.24 -0.70 -39.23
CA GLU A 35 5.74 -1.65 -38.24
C GLU A 35 5.99 -0.92 -36.91
N GLY A 36 5.30 -1.37 -35.86
CA GLY A 36 5.48 -0.89 -34.49
C GLY A 36 6.12 -1.98 -33.64
N LEU A 37 7.07 -1.58 -32.79
CA LEU A 37 7.70 -2.47 -31.83
C LEU A 37 6.83 -2.52 -30.58
N GLN A 38 6.53 -3.73 -30.12
CA GLN A 38 5.65 -3.98 -28.98
C GLN A 38 6.41 -4.57 -27.81
N ILE A 39 6.09 -4.11 -26.61
CA ILE A 39 6.54 -4.73 -25.36
C ILE A 39 5.41 -4.70 -24.33
N ARG A 40 5.29 -5.78 -23.56
CA ARG A 40 4.39 -5.84 -22.41
C ARG A 40 5.10 -5.34 -21.16
N ILE A 41 4.52 -4.35 -20.50
CA ILE A 41 4.93 -3.86 -19.19
C ILE A 41 4.00 -4.47 -18.14
N PRO A 42 4.47 -5.41 -17.30
CA PRO A 42 3.63 -6.04 -16.28
C PRO A 42 3.31 -5.08 -15.13
N ASP A 43 2.16 -5.29 -14.50
CA ASP A 43 1.77 -4.69 -13.21
C ASP A 43 1.80 -3.15 -13.15
N LEU A 44 1.73 -2.47 -14.30
CA LEU A 44 1.58 -1.02 -14.42
C LEU A 44 0.42 -0.69 -15.36
N ASP A 45 -0.39 0.28 -14.94
CA ASP A 45 -1.48 0.84 -15.75
C ASP A 45 -0.97 1.76 -16.86
N ASP A 46 -1.81 1.97 -17.87
CA ASP A 46 -1.49 2.69 -19.10
C ASP A 46 -1.12 4.16 -18.84
N LYS A 47 -1.79 4.78 -17.86
CA LYS A 47 -1.54 6.16 -17.45
C LYS A 47 -0.16 6.29 -16.79
N THR A 48 0.18 5.41 -15.86
CA THR A 48 1.51 5.39 -15.24
C THR A 48 2.59 5.17 -16.30
N VAL A 49 2.39 4.21 -17.21
CA VAL A 49 3.32 3.97 -18.33
C VAL A 49 3.47 5.22 -19.22
N GLY A 50 2.37 5.93 -19.50
CA GLY A 50 2.39 7.20 -20.22
C GLY A 50 3.18 8.31 -19.52
N ASP A 51 3.04 8.42 -18.20
CA ASP A 51 3.81 9.37 -17.39
C ASP A 51 5.32 9.03 -17.40
N VAL A 52 5.67 7.74 -17.26
CA VAL A 52 7.06 7.27 -17.40
C VAL A 52 7.60 7.56 -18.80
N TRP A 53 6.81 7.35 -19.86
CA TRP A 53 7.21 7.65 -21.23
C TRP A 53 7.51 9.13 -21.46
N GLY A 54 6.67 10.01 -20.90
CA GLY A 54 6.87 11.45 -20.97
C GLY A 54 8.18 11.90 -20.32
N ASN A 55 8.53 11.32 -19.16
CA ASN A 55 9.81 11.58 -18.51
C ASN A 55 10.96 10.95 -19.27
N PHE A 56 10.82 9.71 -19.72
CA PHE A 56 11.84 8.97 -20.47
C PHE A 56 12.27 9.70 -21.74
N THR A 57 11.32 10.08 -22.59
CA THR A 57 11.61 10.77 -23.86
C THR A 57 12.26 12.13 -23.64
N LYS A 58 11.85 12.84 -22.60
CA LYS A 58 12.40 14.14 -22.23
C LYS A 58 13.82 14.02 -21.67
N ASP A 59 14.03 13.12 -20.72
CA ASP A 59 15.28 13.05 -19.95
C ASP A 59 16.40 12.37 -20.75
N TYR A 60 16.06 11.40 -21.62
CA TYR A 60 17.06 10.67 -22.41
C TYR A 60 17.29 11.26 -23.81
N TYR A 61 16.30 11.94 -24.41
CA TYR A 61 16.35 12.35 -25.82
C TYR A 61 15.92 13.80 -26.08
N ASP A 62 15.78 14.61 -25.03
CA ASP A 62 15.30 16.01 -25.07
C ASP A 62 13.98 16.20 -25.84
N ALA A 63 13.14 15.17 -25.91
CA ALA A 63 11.89 15.18 -26.65
C ALA A 63 10.70 15.24 -25.70
N ARG A 64 9.88 16.29 -25.83
CA ARG A 64 8.66 16.40 -25.02
C ARG A 64 7.54 15.58 -25.63
N SER A 65 7.12 14.55 -24.94
CA SER A 65 5.92 13.80 -25.32
C SER A 65 4.63 14.58 -25.04
N ARG A 66 3.68 14.52 -25.97
CA ARG A 66 2.30 15.00 -25.80
C ARG A 66 1.30 13.91 -26.11
N TYR A 67 0.26 13.80 -25.30
CA TYR A 67 -0.84 12.88 -25.55
C TYR A 67 -1.88 13.51 -26.48
N ASP A 68 -2.10 12.90 -27.64
CA ASP A 68 -3.19 13.23 -28.56
C ASP A 68 -4.42 12.37 -28.22
N ARG A 69 -5.53 13.03 -27.87
CA ARG A 69 -6.76 12.36 -27.46
C ARG A 69 -7.53 11.71 -28.60
N ARG A 70 -7.31 12.12 -29.85
CA ARG A 70 -8.03 11.62 -31.03
C ARG A 70 -7.41 10.32 -31.51
N SER A 71 -6.08 10.28 -31.60
CA SER A 71 -5.36 9.06 -31.96
C SER A 71 -5.08 8.16 -30.76
N GLN A 72 -5.21 8.68 -29.53
CA GLN A 72 -4.85 7.97 -28.30
C GLN A 72 -3.36 7.58 -28.27
N GLU A 73 -2.52 8.49 -28.77
CA GLU A 73 -1.08 8.30 -28.91
C GLU A 73 -0.31 9.35 -28.11
N TYR A 74 0.82 8.94 -27.59
CA TYR A 74 1.88 9.82 -27.11
C TYR A 74 2.83 10.12 -28.25
N GLN A 75 2.99 11.41 -28.57
CA GLN A 75 3.82 11.88 -29.68
C GLN A 75 4.99 12.68 -29.11
N ALA A 76 6.21 12.24 -29.37
CA ALA A 76 7.44 12.95 -29.01
C ALA A 76 8.23 13.22 -30.30
N GLU A 77 8.20 14.48 -30.73
CA GLU A 77 8.87 14.91 -31.95
C GLU A 77 10.30 15.38 -31.67
N GLY A 78 11.18 15.21 -32.65
CA GLY A 78 12.52 15.79 -32.61
C GLY A 78 13.48 15.10 -31.66
N ALA A 79 13.25 13.82 -31.30
CA ALA A 79 14.10 13.09 -30.37
C ALA A 79 15.51 12.85 -30.94
N GLU A 80 16.51 13.17 -30.13
CA GLU A 80 17.91 12.95 -30.46
C GLU A 80 18.32 11.51 -30.17
N ILE A 81 18.14 10.61 -31.14
CA ILE A 81 18.55 9.20 -31.05
C ILE A 81 19.57 8.90 -32.15
N PRO A 82 20.87 9.24 -31.97
CA PRO A 82 21.87 9.13 -33.03
C PRO A 82 21.97 7.73 -33.66
N ALA A 83 21.77 6.68 -32.86
CA ALA A 83 21.84 5.29 -33.31
C ALA A 83 20.72 4.90 -34.29
N ILE A 84 19.56 5.57 -34.20
CA ILE A 84 18.41 5.36 -35.10
C ILE A 84 18.41 6.41 -36.22
N GLY A 85 18.56 7.69 -35.86
CA GLY A 85 18.43 8.80 -36.80
C GLY A 85 19.64 9.02 -37.72
N GLN A 86 20.84 8.62 -37.29
CA GLN A 86 22.10 8.72 -38.07
C GLN A 86 22.35 10.12 -38.66
N GLY A 87 22.07 11.18 -37.88
CA GLY A 87 22.21 12.57 -38.30
C GLY A 87 20.89 13.31 -38.52
N GLU A 88 19.76 12.59 -38.46
CA GLU A 88 18.41 13.14 -38.44
C GLU A 88 17.77 12.94 -37.06
N ASN A 89 16.77 13.76 -36.73
CA ASN A 89 15.96 13.57 -35.53
C ASN A 89 14.92 12.47 -35.75
N VAL A 90 14.51 11.83 -34.66
CA VAL A 90 13.54 10.74 -34.67
C VAL A 90 12.22 11.22 -34.05
N ASN A 91 11.10 11.01 -34.72
CA ASN A 91 9.78 11.21 -34.12
C ASN A 91 9.28 9.87 -33.57
N LEU A 92 8.81 9.89 -32.33
CA LEU A 92 8.32 8.71 -31.62
C LEU A 92 6.81 8.83 -31.45
N TYR A 93 6.09 7.78 -31.84
CA TYR A 93 4.66 7.63 -31.62
C TYR A 93 4.49 6.41 -30.74
N MET A 94 3.75 6.52 -29.65
CA MET A 94 3.56 5.44 -28.69
C MET A 94 2.09 5.29 -28.34
N THR A 95 1.58 4.06 -28.32
CA THR A 95 0.31 3.72 -27.67
C THR A 95 0.58 2.90 -26.42
N ALA A 96 -0.20 3.17 -25.38
CA ALA A 96 -0.24 2.39 -24.15
C ALA A 96 -1.66 1.83 -24.04
N SER A 97 -1.82 0.51 -24.13
CA SER A 97 -3.11 -0.16 -24.08
C SER A 97 -3.17 -1.10 -22.89
N GLU A 98 -4.16 -0.93 -22.03
CA GLU A 98 -4.39 -1.84 -20.92
C GLU A 98 -4.60 -3.28 -21.43
N VAL A 99 -3.93 -4.22 -20.79
CA VAL A 99 -4.07 -5.66 -21.02
C VAL A 99 -4.21 -6.36 -19.67
N ASN A 100 -4.55 -7.64 -19.68
CA ASN A 100 -4.57 -8.39 -18.43
C ASN A 100 -3.19 -8.32 -17.74
N ASN A 101 -3.20 -7.82 -16.50
CA ASN A 101 -2.04 -7.70 -15.63
C ASN A 101 -0.90 -6.81 -16.18
N GLY A 102 -1.26 -5.69 -16.83
CA GLY A 102 -0.29 -4.67 -17.22
C GLY A 102 -0.71 -3.87 -18.44
N THR A 103 0.27 -3.35 -19.17
CA THR A 103 0.09 -2.49 -20.33
C THR A 103 0.88 -3.03 -21.52
N LEU A 104 0.25 -3.10 -22.68
CA LEU A 104 0.93 -3.32 -23.95
C LEU A 104 1.34 -1.95 -24.52
N VAL A 105 2.64 -1.79 -24.75
CA VAL A 105 3.21 -0.59 -25.34
C VAL A 105 3.58 -0.90 -26.77
N THR A 106 3.12 -0.10 -27.73
CA THR A 106 3.58 -0.11 -29.11
C THR A 106 4.29 1.20 -29.42
N VAL A 107 5.48 1.15 -30.03
CA VAL A 107 6.22 2.35 -30.46
C VAL A 107 6.59 2.28 -31.93
N TRP A 108 6.33 3.38 -32.65
CA TRP A 108 6.81 3.61 -34.00
C TRP A 108 7.93 4.65 -33.97
N PHE A 109 9.06 4.33 -34.61
CA PHE A 109 10.22 5.18 -34.71
C PHE A 109 10.33 5.72 -36.13
N LYS A 110 10.05 7.01 -36.33
CA LYS A 110 10.11 7.69 -37.62
C LYS A 110 11.42 8.47 -37.76
N PHE A 111 12.12 8.31 -38.87
CA PHE A 111 13.28 9.12 -39.23
C PHE A 111 13.12 9.57 -40.69
N GLY A 112 13.38 10.85 -40.97
CA GLY A 112 13.02 11.43 -42.27
C GLY A 112 11.57 11.09 -42.67
N ASP A 113 11.42 10.48 -43.85
CA ASP A 113 10.13 10.02 -44.38
C ASP A 113 9.88 8.51 -44.19
N ALA A 114 10.70 7.82 -43.39
CA ALA A 114 10.64 6.37 -43.20
C ALA A 114 10.40 5.98 -41.73
N TYR A 115 9.97 4.74 -41.55
CA TYR A 115 9.82 4.11 -40.24
C TYR A 115 10.81 2.97 -40.09
N VAL A 116 11.35 2.82 -38.88
CA VAL A 116 12.16 1.65 -38.51
C VAL A 116 11.35 0.38 -38.77
N SER A 117 11.96 -0.57 -39.47
CA SER A 117 11.43 -1.91 -39.68
C SER A 117 12.57 -2.90 -39.81
N HIS A 118 12.33 -4.15 -39.43
CA HIS A 118 13.34 -5.21 -39.48
C HIS A 118 13.84 -5.45 -40.91
N ASP A 119 12.93 -5.48 -41.87
CA ASP A 119 13.23 -5.84 -43.27
C ASP A 119 14.05 -4.77 -44.00
N GLN A 120 13.82 -3.48 -43.72
CA GLN A 120 14.46 -2.38 -44.44
C GLN A 120 15.64 -1.78 -43.67
N PHE A 121 15.58 -1.79 -42.33
CA PHE A 121 16.53 -1.07 -41.48
C PHE A 121 16.95 -1.92 -40.26
N PRO A 122 17.56 -3.10 -40.46
CA PRO A 122 17.85 -4.06 -39.38
C PRO A 122 18.73 -3.48 -38.27
N ASP A 123 19.73 -2.65 -38.62
CA ASP A 123 20.59 -2.01 -37.61
C ASP A 123 19.79 -1.01 -36.75
N ARG A 124 18.94 -0.17 -37.37
CA ARG A 124 18.09 0.79 -36.65
C ARG A 124 17.02 0.08 -35.82
N TYR A 125 16.52 -1.06 -36.32
CA TYR A 125 15.59 -1.92 -35.61
C TYR A 125 16.20 -2.46 -34.32
N LEU A 126 17.45 -2.97 -34.37
CA LEU A 126 18.16 -3.41 -33.17
C LEU A 126 18.38 -2.27 -32.16
N GLU A 127 18.67 -1.06 -32.64
CA GLU A 127 18.80 0.10 -31.75
C GLU A 127 17.45 0.52 -31.15
N ALA A 128 16.35 0.44 -31.92
CA ALA A 128 15.01 0.67 -31.42
C ALA A 128 14.60 -0.36 -30.34
N GLU A 129 14.99 -1.63 -30.49
CA GLU A 129 14.78 -2.65 -29.45
C GLU A 129 15.50 -2.29 -28.15
N LYS A 130 16.73 -1.76 -28.22
CA LYS A 130 17.45 -1.30 -27.03
C LYS A 130 16.74 -0.12 -26.36
N VAL A 131 16.19 0.82 -27.14
CA VAL A 131 15.38 1.92 -26.59
C VAL A 131 14.14 1.37 -25.87
N MET A 132 13.44 0.40 -26.47
CA MET A 132 12.29 -0.26 -25.87
C MET A 132 12.64 -1.00 -24.57
N MET A 133 13.77 -1.71 -24.54
CA MET A 133 14.25 -2.38 -23.32
C MET A 133 14.65 -1.39 -22.22
N GLN A 134 15.29 -0.27 -22.58
CA GLN A 134 15.61 0.78 -21.63
C GLN A 134 14.34 1.42 -21.05
N PHE A 135 13.34 1.68 -21.88
CA PHE A 135 12.04 2.18 -21.42
C PHE A 135 11.37 1.19 -20.45
N ALA A 136 11.36 -0.10 -20.78
CA ALA A 136 10.81 -1.12 -19.90
C ALA A 136 11.55 -1.21 -18.55
N LEU A 137 12.86 -0.96 -18.54
CA LEU A 137 13.63 -0.85 -17.30
C LEU A 137 13.19 0.35 -16.45
N GLU A 138 12.94 1.51 -17.06
CA GLU A 138 12.41 2.69 -16.34
C GLU A 138 11.01 2.44 -15.78
N CYS A 139 10.13 1.80 -16.55
CA CYS A 139 8.84 1.34 -16.03
C CYS A 139 9.05 0.41 -14.82
N GLY A 140 10.00 -0.51 -14.92
CA GLY A 140 10.28 -1.41 -13.81
C GLY A 140 10.76 -0.70 -12.53
N LYS A 141 11.59 0.35 -12.67
CA LYS A 141 12.00 1.18 -11.54
C LYS A 141 10.80 1.91 -10.93
N GLU A 142 9.91 2.46 -11.75
CA GLU A 142 8.69 3.12 -11.27
C GLU A 142 7.79 2.15 -10.51
N LYS A 143 7.59 0.94 -11.02
CA LYS A 143 6.82 -0.10 -10.30
C LYS A 143 7.45 -0.42 -8.94
N THR A 144 8.77 -0.60 -8.91
CA THR A 144 9.50 -0.85 -7.65
C THR A 144 9.33 0.30 -6.67
N ARG A 145 9.35 1.54 -7.15
CA ARG A 145 9.11 2.73 -6.32
C ARG A 145 7.69 2.73 -5.73
N GLN A 146 6.68 2.43 -6.54
CA GLN A 146 5.29 2.35 -6.06
C GLN A 146 5.11 1.25 -5.01
N ASP A 147 5.79 0.11 -5.18
CA ASP A 147 5.79 -0.98 -4.20
C ASP A 147 6.40 -0.54 -2.87
N ILE A 148 7.54 0.17 -2.91
CA ILE A 148 8.17 0.75 -1.71
C ILE A 148 7.21 1.74 -1.04
N ASP A 149 6.61 2.66 -1.80
CA ASP A 149 5.67 3.66 -1.27
C ASP A 149 4.46 3.00 -0.59
N GLN A 150 3.98 1.87 -1.12
CA GLN A 150 2.90 1.09 -0.51
C GLN A 150 3.37 0.37 0.76
N MET A 151 4.52 -0.30 0.72
CA MET A 151 5.10 -0.96 1.90
C MET A 151 5.34 0.03 3.06
N GLU A 152 5.78 1.25 2.76
CA GLU A 152 5.94 2.29 3.77
C GLU A 152 4.61 2.76 4.36
N LYS A 153 3.53 2.83 3.57
CA LYS A 153 2.19 3.14 4.09
C LYS A 153 1.73 2.04 5.04
N ASP A 154 1.85 0.79 4.61
CA ASP A 154 1.45 -0.37 5.41
C ASP A 154 2.23 -0.41 6.74
N LEU A 155 3.54 -0.13 6.72
CA LEU A 155 4.37 -0.03 7.91
C LEU A 155 3.87 1.06 8.87
N ARG A 156 3.59 2.27 8.36
CA ARG A 156 3.08 3.38 9.19
C ARG A 156 1.72 3.04 9.84
N ASP A 157 0.86 2.32 9.15
CA ASP A 157 -0.42 1.90 9.70
C ASP A 157 -0.23 0.83 10.80
N MET A 158 0.69 -0.12 10.62
CA MET A 158 1.07 -1.08 11.66
C MET A 158 1.64 -0.40 12.91
N GLU A 159 2.50 0.62 12.74
CA GLU A 159 3.06 1.41 13.85
C GLU A 159 1.97 2.14 14.65
N ARG A 160 0.99 2.73 13.96
CA ARG A 160 -0.16 3.40 14.60
C ARG A 160 -1.01 2.42 15.39
N ASP A 161 -1.27 1.24 14.83
CA ASP A 161 -2.02 0.20 15.53
C ASP A 161 -1.28 -0.29 16.78
N LEU A 162 0.04 -0.43 16.71
CA LEU A 162 0.86 -0.79 17.86
C LEU A 162 0.78 0.27 18.98
N ASP A 163 0.88 1.56 18.65
CA ASP A 163 0.76 2.66 19.62
C ASP A 163 -0.64 2.68 20.27
N ARG A 164 -1.69 2.49 19.48
CA ARG A 164 -3.07 2.38 20.00
C ARG A 164 -3.20 1.23 20.99
N LEU A 165 -2.72 0.04 20.63
CA LEU A 165 -2.76 -1.14 21.52
C LEU A 165 -1.97 -0.91 22.81
N ALA A 166 -0.82 -0.22 22.76
CA ALA A 166 -0.04 0.12 23.93
C ALA A 166 -0.81 1.05 24.90
N ARG A 167 -1.47 2.09 24.37
CA ARG A 167 -2.31 3.01 25.17
C ARG A 167 -3.55 2.32 25.74
N GLU A 168 -4.17 1.42 24.98
CA GLU A 168 -5.29 0.63 25.47
C GLU A 168 -4.86 -0.26 26.65
N LYS A 169 -3.70 -0.93 26.53
CA LYS A 169 -3.11 -1.70 27.64
C LYS A 169 -2.90 -0.83 28.88
N GLU A 170 -2.28 0.34 28.74
CA GLU A 170 -2.03 1.24 29.87
C GLU A 170 -3.34 1.64 30.55
N ARG A 171 -4.38 1.98 29.77
CA ARG A 171 -5.71 2.30 30.30
C ARG A 171 -6.29 1.11 31.07
N TYR A 172 -6.24 -0.10 30.52
CA TYR A 172 -6.72 -1.29 31.22
C TYR A 172 -5.96 -1.56 32.52
N GLU A 173 -4.64 -1.34 32.54
CA GLU A 173 -3.84 -1.45 33.77
C GLU A 173 -4.25 -0.42 34.83
N GLN A 174 -4.59 0.81 34.43
CA GLN A 174 -5.12 1.81 35.35
C GLN A 174 -6.53 1.46 35.86
N ASP A 175 -7.39 0.94 34.99
CA ASP A 175 -8.75 0.53 35.37
C ASP A 175 -8.71 -0.66 36.34
N ILE A 176 -7.81 -1.62 36.12
CA ILE A 176 -7.57 -2.73 37.06
C ILE A 176 -7.17 -2.20 38.44
N LYS A 177 -6.20 -1.27 38.52
CA LYS A 177 -5.77 -0.68 39.80
C LYS A 177 -6.92 0.01 40.54
N LYS A 178 -7.77 0.76 39.83
CA LYS A 178 -8.94 1.42 40.43
C LYS A 178 -9.96 0.41 40.94
N ALA A 179 -10.22 -0.65 40.17
CA ALA A 179 -11.13 -1.72 40.57
C ALA A 179 -10.62 -2.47 41.81
N GLU A 180 -9.32 -2.77 41.89
CA GLU A 180 -8.70 -3.41 43.06
C GLU A 180 -8.87 -2.56 44.34
N GLU A 181 -8.65 -1.25 44.25
CA GLU A 181 -8.86 -0.34 45.38
C GLU A 181 -10.33 -0.24 45.79
N ALA A 182 -11.25 -0.16 44.83
CA ALA A 182 -12.69 -0.16 45.10
C ALA A 182 -13.15 -1.46 45.79
N ILE A 183 -12.62 -2.61 45.34
CA ILE A 183 -12.87 -3.91 45.98
C ILE A 183 -12.37 -3.90 47.43
N ARG A 184 -11.17 -3.38 47.70
CA ARG A 184 -10.61 -3.28 49.05
C ARG A 184 -11.49 -2.42 49.97
N GLN A 185 -11.94 -1.27 49.49
CA GLN A 185 -12.82 -0.38 50.25
C GLN A 185 -14.17 -1.06 50.55
N ALA A 186 -14.77 -1.71 49.55
CA ALA A 186 -16.01 -2.46 49.74
C ALA A 186 -15.85 -3.59 50.78
N GLN A 187 -14.72 -4.30 50.76
CA GLN A 187 -14.41 -5.35 51.75
C GLN A 187 -14.35 -4.77 53.17
N ALA A 188 -13.66 -3.64 53.37
CA ALA A 188 -13.60 -2.98 54.68
C ALA A 188 -15.00 -2.52 55.16
N SER A 189 -15.80 -1.92 54.28
CA SER A 189 -17.17 -1.51 54.61
C SER A 189 -18.08 -2.70 54.96
N ILE A 190 -17.90 -3.85 54.31
CA ILE A 190 -18.63 -5.09 54.67
C ILE A 190 -18.25 -5.53 56.08
N GLU A 191 -16.97 -5.53 56.43
CA GLU A 191 -16.50 -5.92 57.75
C GLU A 191 -17.06 -5.00 58.86
N GLU A 192 -17.00 -3.68 58.66
CA GLU A 192 -17.60 -2.70 59.58
C GLU A 192 -19.12 -2.91 59.71
N ASN A 193 -19.80 -3.17 58.60
CA ASN A 193 -21.24 -3.40 58.60
C ASN A 193 -21.61 -4.67 59.38
N VAL A 194 -20.86 -5.75 59.23
CA VAL A 194 -21.05 -7.00 59.99
C VAL A 194 -20.89 -6.77 61.48
N GLN A 195 -19.88 -6.00 61.91
CA GLN A 195 -19.70 -5.63 63.32
C GLN A 195 -20.86 -4.79 63.85
N ALA A 196 -21.32 -3.80 63.08
CA ALA A 196 -22.45 -2.95 63.45
C ALA A 196 -23.75 -3.75 63.56
N GLN A 197 -24.00 -4.71 62.66
CA GLN A 197 -25.13 -5.64 62.77
C GLN A 197 -25.08 -6.46 64.05
N GLY A 198 -23.91 -6.99 64.42
CA GLY A 198 -23.73 -7.73 65.68
C GLY A 198 -24.02 -6.89 66.92
N ALA A 199 -23.52 -5.65 66.96
CA ALA A 199 -23.79 -4.72 68.06
C ALA A 199 -25.29 -4.37 68.15
N ALA A 200 -25.94 -4.12 67.01
CA ALA A 200 -27.37 -3.84 66.96
C ALA A 200 -28.22 -5.03 67.43
N GLN A 201 -27.84 -6.26 67.05
CA GLN A 201 -28.52 -7.48 67.51
C GLN A 201 -28.44 -7.63 69.04
N GLU A 202 -27.29 -7.35 69.64
CA GLU A 202 -27.13 -7.41 71.10
C GLU A 202 -27.98 -6.34 71.81
N GLN A 203 -28.01 -5.11 71.29
CA GLN A 203 -28.89 -4.05 71.81
C GLN A 203 -30.38 -4.43 71.73
N ILE A 204 -30.81 -5.01 70.61
CA ILE A 204 -32.19 -5.49 70.44
C ILE A 204 -32.50 -6.55 71.49
N LYS A 205 -31.59 -7.50 71.72
CA LYS A 205 -31.77 -8.57 72.71
C LYS A 205 -31.91 -8.00 74.13
N GLN A 206 -31.02 -7.09 74.53
CA GLN A 206 -31.09 -6.44 75.84
C GLN A 206 -32.41 -5.66 76.03
N GLN A 207 -32.88 -4.97 74.99
CA GLN A 207 -34.15 -4.26 75.03
C GLN A 207 -35.34 -5.23 75.16
N GLN A 208 -35.30 -6.38 74.48
CA GLN A 208 -36.32 -7.42 74.62
C GLN A 208 -36.37 -7.99 76.04
N GLU A 209 -35.22 -8.27 76.65
CA GLU A 209 -35.14 -8.75 78.04
C GLU A 209 -35.71 -7.72 79.03
N LEU A 210 -35.42 -6.43 78.83
CA LEU A 210 -35.98 -5.34 79.65
C LEU A 210 -37.50 -5.23 79.52
N ILE A 211 -38.03 -5.35 78.29
CA ILE A 211 -39.49 -5.35 78.03
C ILE A 211 -40.15 -6.51 78.76
N GLU A 212 -39.59 -7.72 78.68
CA GLU A 212 -40.13 -8.91 79.35
C GLU A 212 -40.07 -8.79 80.88
N ALA A 213 -38.97 -8.28 81.44
CA ALA A 213 -38.88 -8.01 82.87
C ALA A 213 -39.93 -6.99 83.34
N THR A 214 -40.16 -5.94 82.54
CA THR A 214 -41.17 -4.91 82.83
C THR A 214 -42.59 -5.47 82.76
N ARG A 215 -42.88 -6.33 81.78
CA ARG A 215 -44.16 -7.04 81.66
C ARG A 215 -44.46 -7.92 82.86
N ARG A 216 -43.47 -8.67 83.36
CA ARG A 216 -43.62 -9.48 84.58
C ARG A 216 -43.97 -8.62 85.78
N LYS A 217 -43.24 -7.52 85.99
CA LYS A 217 -43.50 -6.58 87.08
C LYS A 217 -44.91 -5.98 87.03
N LEU A 218 -45.46 -5.73 85.84
CA LEU A 218 -46.83 -5.25 85.67
C LEU A 218 -47.87 -6.29 86.07
N ASN A 219 -47.63 -7.57 85.79
CA ASN A 219 -48.55 -8.66 86.15
C ASN A 219 -48.55 -8.99 87.66
N ASP A 220 -47.49 -8.61 88.37
CA ASP A 220 -47.34 -8.81 89.81
C ASP A 220 -47.95 -7.65 90.65
N LEU A 221 -48.53 -6.63 90.00
CA LEU A 221 -49.25 -5.49 90.60
C LEU A 221 -50.76 -5.75 90.62
#